data_AF-H5WSM4-F1
#
_entry.id   AF-H5WSM4-F1
#
_cell.length_a   1.000
_cell.length_b   1.000
_cell.length_c   1.000
_cell.angle_alpha   90.00
_cell.angle_beta   90.00
_cell.angle_gamma   90.00
#
_symmetry.space_group_name_H-M   'P 1'
#
loop_
_entity.id
_entity.type
_entity.pdbx_description
1 polymer ?
#
loop_
_entity_poly.entity_id
_entity_poly.type
_entity_poly.pdbx_seq_one_letter_code
_entity_poly.pdbx_strand_id
1 'polypeptide(L)'
;MSIALYQLRLYWDGAQGAARRGARLLKLTQAPQLPGLEGAHFSAIDFAPEVHLAQLRDDRGHWREMTGGEVAGARALLAAL
;
A
#
# COMPACT_ATOMS: atom_id res chain seq x y z
N MET A 1 7.73 -0.42 9.92
CA MET A 1 8.07 -1.82 9.58
C MET A 1 9.07 -1.85 8.42
N SER A 2 9.96 -2.84 8.37
CA SER A 2 10.99 -2.93 7.32
C SER A 2 10.45 -3.49 6.01
N ILE A 3 10.59 -2.74 4.92
CA ILE A 3 10.27 -3.21 3.55
C ILE A 3 11.18 -4.36 3.10
N ALA A 4 12.33 -4.53 3.76
CA ALA A 4 13.31 -5.56 3.43
C ALA A 4 12.79 -6.99 3.68
N LEU A 5 11.80 -7.14 4.57
CA LEU A 5 11.32 -8.44 5.07
C LEU A 5 10.35 -9.16 4.14
N TYR A 6 9.77 -8.45 3.16
CA TYR A 6 8.69 -8.95 2.31
C TYR A 6 9.08 -8.87 0.84
N GLN A 7 8.73 -9.89 0.06
CA GLN A 7 8.89 -9.88 -1.40
C GLN A 7 7.83 -8.99 -2.04
N LEU A 8 6.65 -8.86 -1.43
CA LEU A 8 5.56 -7.99 -1.87
C LEU A 8 5.20 -7.02 -0.74
N ARG A 9 5.43 -5.73 -0.96
CA ARG A 9 5.12 -4.69 0.03
C ARG A 9 4.68 -3.41 -0.64
N LEU A 10 3.57 -2.86 -0.21
CA LEU A 10 3.22 -1.46 -0.44
C LEU A 10 3.05 -0.79 0.91
N TYR A 11 3.84 0.26 1.14
CA TYR A 11 3.80 1.05 2.36
C TYR A 11 3.72 2.53 2.01
N TRP A 12 2.89 3.27 2.73
CA TRP A 12 2.77 4.71 2.64
C TRP A 12 2.41 5.26 4.02
N ASP A 13 3.07 6.32 4.47
CA ASP A 13 2.85 6.90 5.82
C ASP A 13 2.19 8.29 5.83
N GLY A 14 1.78 8.78 4.66
CA GLY A 14 1.20 10.11 4.49
C GLY A 14 2.17 11.12 3.87
N ALA A 15 3.47 10.86 3.92
CA ALA A 15 4.50 11.72 3.34
C ALA A 15 5.43 10.96 2.38
N GLN A 16 5.74 9.72 2.70
CA GLN A 16 6.62 8.87 1.91
C GLN A 16 6.20 7.42 1.98
N GLY A 17 6.72 6.63 1.05
CA GLY A 17 6.43 5.22 1.00
C GLY A 17 7.36 4.47 0.08
N ALA A 18 7.03 3.21 -0.11
CA ALA A 18 7.69 2.38 -1.10
C ALA A 18 6.82 1.19 -1.52
N ALA A 19 7.02 0.80 -2.76
CA ALA A 19 6.42 -0.38 -3.37
C ALA A 19 7.54 -1.34 -3.76
N ARG A 20 7.44 -2.60 -3.33
CA ARG A 20 8.45 -3.64 -3.57
C ARG A 20 7.82 -4.88 -4.19
N ARG A 21 8.51 -5.39 -5.21
CA ARG A 21 8.27 -6.70 -5.82
C ARG A 21 9.60 -7.39 -6.07
N GLY A 22 9.94 -8.36 -5.23
CA GLY A 22 11.20 -9.10 -5.35
C GLY A 22 12.40 -8.17 -5.14
N ALA A 23 13.25 -8.09 -6.18
CA ALA A 23 14.39 -7.17 -6.25
C ALA A 23 14.00 -5.75 -6.71
N ARG A 24 12.78 -5.55 -7.25
CA ARG A 24 12.31 -4.23 -7.69
C ARG A 24 11.80 -3.43 -6.50
N LEU A 25 12.29 -2.19 -6.39
CA LEU A 25 11.90 -1.25 -5.35
C LEU A 25 11.64 0.11 -5.98
N LEU A 26 10.43 0.63 -5.79
CA LEU A 26 10.04 1.98 -6.15
C LEU A 26 9.84 2.78 -4.86
N LYS A 27 10.58 3.88 -4.71
CA LYS A 27 10.33 4.86 -3.65
C LYS A 27 9.13 5.72 -4.05
N LEU A 28 8.18 5.89 -3.13
CA LEU A 28 7.03 6.76 -3.30
C LEU A 28 7.30 8.09 -2.59
N THR A 29 7.30 9.17 -3.35
CA THR A 29 7.39 10.55 -2.83
C THR A 29 6.06 11.29 -2.88
N GLN A 30 5.03 10.63 -3.40
CA GLN A 30 3.66 11.09 -3.49
C GLN A 30 2.73 9.91 -3.18
N ALA A 31 1.52 10.21 -2.72
CA ALA A 31 0.53 9.18 -2.43
C ALA A 31 0.28 8.33 -3.68
N PRO A 32 0.32 6.99 -3.58
CA PRO A 32 0.12 6.13 -4.73
C PRO A 32 -1.33 6.21 -5.21
N GLN A 33 -1.52 6.27 -6.52
CA GLN A 33 -2.85 6.12 -7.12
C GLN A 33 -3.16 4.62 -7.22
N LEU A 34 -4.14 4.17 -6.45
CA LEU A 34 -4.60 2.78 -6.48
C LEU A 34 -6.00 2.71 -7.09
N PRO A 35 -6.20 1.80 -8.07
CA PRO A 35 -7.55 1.43 -8.49
C PRO A 35 -8.38 0.95 -7.28
N GLY A 36 -9.60 1.44 -7.12
CA GLY A 36 -10.45 1.16 -5.97
C GLY A 36 -10.27 2.10 -4.77
N LEU A 37 -9.32 3.05 -4.82
CA LEU A 37 -9.22 4.17 -3.87
C LEU A 37 -9.63 5.52 -4.50
N GLU A 38 -10.32 5.52 -5.63
CA GLU A 38 -10.79 6.75 -6.26
C GLU A 38 -11.76 7.50 -5.33
N GLY A 39 -11.36 8.70 -4.90
CA GLY A 39 -12.15 9.52 -3.98
C GLY A 39 -12.10 9.08 -2.51
N ALA A 40 -11.41 7.98 -2.18
CA ALA A 40 -11.16 7.59 -0.80
C ALA A 40 -10.00 8.41 -0.23
N HIS A 41 -10.26 9.17 0.83
CA HIS A 41 -9.22 9.85 1.56
C HIS A 41 -8.53 8.88 2.52
N PHE A 42 -7.22 8.68 2.34
CA PHE A 42 -6.38 7.87 3.21
C PHE A 42 -5.11 8.63 3.57
N SER A 43 -4.64 8.43 4.80
CA SER A 43 -3.39 8.99 5.30
C SER A 43 -2.25 7.98 5.29
N ALA A 44 -2.52 6.67 5.28
CA ALA A 44 -1.46 5.65 5.23
C ALA A 44 -1.94 4.34 4.58
N ILE A 45 -0.98 3.56 4.07
CA ILE A 45 -1.18 2.21 3.53
C ILE A 45 -0.17 1.28 4.19
N ASP A 46 -0.64 0.14 4.68
CA ASP A 46 0.22 -0.97 5.07
C ASP A 46 -0.28 -2.27 4.44
N PHE A 47 0.37 -2.68 3.34
CA PHE A 47 0.00 -3.85 2.57
C PHE A 47 1.18 -4.81 2.39
N ALA A 48 1.09 -5.98 3.01
CA ALA A 48 1.99 -7.12 2.83
C ALA A 48 1.17 -8.42 2.75
N PRO A 49 0.86 -8.91 1.52
CA PRO A 49 -0.03 -10.05 1.34
C PRO A 49 0.56 -11.37 1.86
N GLU A 50 1.89 -11.46 1.99
CA GLU A 50 2.60 -12.63 2.51
C GLU A 50 2.27 -12.92 4.00
N VAL A 51 1.81 -11.90 4.73
CA VAL A 51 1.41 -12.01 6.14
C VAL A 51 -0.04 -11.59 6.36
N HIS A 52 -0.86 -11.63 5.31
CA HIS A 52 -2.27 -11.25 5.34
C HIS A 52 -2.53 -9.82 5.85
N LEU A 53 -1.57 -8.91 5.67
CA LEU A 53 -1.72 -7.51 6.07
C LEU A 53 -2.20 -6.69 4.90
N ALA A 54 -3.38 -6.07 5.04
CA ALA A 54 -3.96 -5.21 4.04
C ALA A 54 -4.77 -4.10 4.71
N GLN A 55 -4.09 -3.06 5.17
CA GLN A 55 -4.71 -2.01 5.98
C GLN A 55 -4.50 -0.62 5.38
N LEU A 56 -5.48 0.24 5.64
CA LEU A 56 -5.46 1.66 5.32
C LEU A 56 -5.74 2.45 6.58
N ARG A 57 -5.06 3.57 6.72
CA ARG A 57 -5.40 4.57 7.74
C ARG A 57 -6.22 5.66 7.09
N ASP A 58 -7.41 5.93 7.64
CA ASP A 58 -8.24 7.05 7.20
C ASP A 58 -7.62 8.40 7.65
N ASP A 59 -8.25 9.50 7.24
CA ASP A 59 -7.83 10.86 7.62
C ASP A 59 -8.03 11.17 9.11
N ARG A 60 -8.86 10.39 9.80
CA ARG A 60 -9.10 10.50 11.24
C ARG A 60 -8.07 9.71 12.06
N GLY A 61 -7.15 9.01 11.38
CA GLY A 61 -6.10 8.22 12.00
C GLY A 61 -6.52 6.79 12.36
N HIS A 62 -7.71 6.35 11.98
CA HIS A 62 -8.18 4.99 12.25
C HIS A 62 -7.68 4.02 11.19
N TRP A 63 -7.13 2.91 11.64
CA TRP A 63 -6.80 1.79 10.78
C TRP A 63 -8.04 0.93 10.52
N ARG A 64 -8.21 0.55 9.25
CA ARG A 64 -9.19 -0.44 8.82
C ARG A 64 -8.56 -1.40 7.82
N GLU A 65 -9.19 -2.56 7.68
CA GLU A 65 -8.88 -3.48 6.59
C GLU A 65 -9.27 -2.86 5.23
N MET A 66 -8.49 -3.22 4.22
CA MET A 66 -8.75 -2.90 2.84
C MET A 66 -9.94 -3.71 2.32
N THR A 67 -10.77 -3.10 1.49
CA THR A 67 -11.81 -3.78 0.74
C THR A 67 -11.18 -4.63 -0.38
N GLY A 68 -11.96 -5.55 -0.96
CA GLY A 68 -11.48 -6.38 -2.07
C GLY A 68 -11.00 -5.58 -3.28
N GLY A 69 -11.64 -4.44 -3.58
CA GLY A 69 -11.23 -3.54 -4.67
C GLY A 69 -9.88 -2.88 -4.39
N GLU A 70 -9.68 -2.40 -3.17
CA GLU A 70 -8.44 -1.75 -2.73
C GLU A 70 -7.27 -2.75 -2.72
N VAL A 71 -7.51 -3.99 -2.26
CA VAL A 71 -6.53 -5.08 -2.32
C VAL A 71 -6.15 -5.39 -3.77
N ALA A 72 -7.13 -5.43 -4.69
CA ALA A 72 -6.86 -5.64 -6.10
C ALA A 72 -6.03 -4.49 -6.69
N GLY A 73 -6.33 -3.24 -6.33
CA GLY A 73 -5.54 -2.07 -6.72
C GLY A 73 -4.10 -2.11 -6.25
N ALA A 74 -3.86 -2.45 -4.98
CA ALA A 74 -2.51 -2.60 -4.43
C ALA A 74 -1.73 -3.72 -5.15
N ARG A 75 -2.38 -4.85 -5.44
CA ARG A 75 -1.76 -5.93 -6.22
C ARG A 75 -1.43 -5.50 -7.65
N ALA A 76 -2.32 -4.76 -8.30
CA ALA A 76 -2.09 -4.24 -9.65
C ALA A 76 -0.89 -3.28 -9.69
N LEU A 77 -0.79 -2.36 -8.73
CA LEU A 77 0.37 -1.46 -8.60
C LEU A 77 1.66 -2.25 -8.45
N LEU A 78 1.69 -3.25 -7.55
CA LEU A 78 2.89 -4.08 -7.37
C LEU A 78 3.22 -4.91 -8.60
N ALA A 79 2.23 -5.39 -9.34
CA ALA A 79 2.43 -6.15 -10.57
C ALA A 79 2.98 -5.29 -11.72
N ALA A 80 2.79 -3.97 -11.68
CA ALA A 80 3.30 -3.01 -12.65
C ALA A 80 4.75 -2.55 -12.37
N LEU A 81 5.30 -2.87 -11.19
CA LEU A 81 6.73 -2.70 -10.88
C LEU A 81 7.57 -3.61 -11.76
#